data_AF-A0A9P0Q3J9-F1
#
_entry.id   AF-A0A9P0Q3J9-F1
#
_cell.length_a   1.000
_cell.length_b   1.000
_cell.length_c   1.000
_cell.angle_alpha   90.00
_cell.angle_beta   90.00
_cell.angle_gamma   90.00
#
_symmetry.space_group_name_H-M   'P 1'
#
loop_
_entity.id
_entity.type
_entity.pdbx_description
1 polymer ?
#
loop_
_entity_poly.entity_id
_entity_poly.type
_entity_poly.pdbx_seq_one_letter_code
_entity_poly.pdbx_strand_id
1 'polypeptide(L)'
;MEVFRTNDFYIFINGEYSLWWDRHTGAFIPKTGWDLTDADDPVCLGVCDGIIGKVEHSPLFDPRLLLIKESLPIGKLHGDNIVFKIKSVAFLPLNGDETDINLKPCSKHKSIETKPSQQSGSLFDLQRNAAFSKTWGTLKSAGNTIKNTTQQAAAMASGNKKNTIKDKDRFERQIIDEFHKIFTDTNSFYYSHTTDLTNSLQRLCNLEKQDAIDPKALWKSVDDRFFWNKHMLKSIIELENPLCDPWILPIIQGYIQIENCKVEMGRDLVDIDQKSYEIFTLCILSRRSRFRAGTR
;
A
#
# COMPACT_ATOMS: atom_id res chain seq x y z
N MET A 1 9.43 2.37 6.43
CA MET A 1 9.85 1.01 6.85
C MET A 1 10.49 0.30 5.68
N GLU A 2 11.48 -0.55 5.93
CA GLU A 2 12.16 -1.34 4.90
C GLU A 2 11.42 -2.67 4.71
N VAL A 3 11.37 -3.17 3.47
CA VAL A 3 10.71 -4.43 3.13
C VAL A 3 11.70 -5.37 2.46
N PHE A 4 11.78 -6.59 2.97
CA PHE A 4 12.61 -7.66 2.45
C PHE A 4 11.77 -8.87 2.11
N ARG A 5 12.28 -9.70 1.22
CA ARG A 5 11.69 -10.98 0.81
C ARG A 5 12.73 -12.06 0.94
N THR A 6 12.32 -13.18 1.54
CA THR A 6 13.02 -14.46 1.52
C THR A 6 12.12 -15.50 0.85
N ASN A 7 12.58 -16.75 0.76
CA ASN A 7 11.74 -17.84 0.29
C ASN A 7 10.49 -18.04 1.17
N ASP A 8 10.63 -17.88 2.49
CA ASP A 8 9.56 -18.21 3.44
C ASP A 8 8.80 -17.00 3.96
N PHE A 9 9.41 -15.81 3.95
CA PHE A 9 8.87 -14.63 4.61
C PHE A 9 8.99 -13.36 3.79
N TYR A 10 8.00 -12.48 3.96
CA TYR A 10 8.22 -11.05 3.82
C TYR A 10 8.56 -10.46 5.18
N ILE A 11 9.61 -9.64 5.24
CA ILE A 11 10.13 -9.09 6.48
C ILE A 11 10.05 -7.58 6.41
N PHE A 12 9.34 -6.98 7.36
CA PHE A 12 9.22 -5.54 7.52
C PHE A 12 10.09 -5.09 8.68
N ILE A 13 10.83 -3.99 8.50
CA ILE A 13 11.72 -3.44 9.54
C ILE A 13 11.40 -1.97 9.78
N ASN A 14 11.23 -1.64 11.05
CA ASN A 14 10.95 -0.30 11.52
C ASN A 14 11.72 -0.03 12.82
N GLY A 15 12.90 0.56 12.70
CA GLY A 15 13.79 0.78 13.85
C GLY A 15 14.20 -0.53 14.51
N GLU A 16 13.88 -0.69 15.79
CA GLU A 16 14.20 -1.87 16.60
C GLU A 16 13.14 -2.98 16.51
N TYR A 17 12.16 -2.85 15.63
CA TYR A 17 11.07 -3.81 15.46
C TYR A 17 11.14 -4.47 14.09
N SER A 18 10.83 -5.77 14.05
CA SER A 18 10.60 -6.48 12.79
C SER A 18 9.25 -7.22 12.82
N LEU A 19 8.60 -7.31 11.67
CA LEU A 19 7.36 -8.07 11.48
C LEU A 19 7.55 -9.02 10.31
N TRP A 20 7.40 -10.31 10.57
CA TRP A 20 7.59 -11.36 9.59
C TRP A 20 6.23 -11.86 9.16
N TRP A 21 5.96 -11.81 7.87
CA TRP A 21 4.73 -12.33 7.27
C TRP A 21 5.08 -13.60 6.49
N ASP A 22 4.64 -14.74 7.01
CA ASP A 22 4.89 -16.07 6.44
C ASP A 22 4.16 -16.21 5.10
N ARG A 23 4.91 -16.51 4.04
CA ARG A 23 4.41 -16.65 2.67
C ARG A 23 3.60 -17.93 2.44
N HIS A 24 3.77 -18.93 3.29
CA HIS A 24 3.06 -20.21 3.20
C HIS A 24 1.77 -20.20 4.01
N THR A 25 1.84 -19.71 5.26
CA THR A 25 0.70 -19.74 6.19
C THR A 25 -0.09 -18.44 6.22
N GLY A 26 0.53 -17.32 5.84
CA GLY A 26 -0.04 -15.98 5.97
C GLY A 26 -0.07 -15.45 7.40
N ALA A 27 0.60 -16.12 8.34
CA ALA A 27 0.71 -15.70 9.73
C ALA A 27 1.70 -14.54 9.92
N PHE A 28 1.45 -13.72 10.93
CA PHE A 28 2.36 -12.66 11.36
C PHE A 28 3.16 -13.11 12.59
N ILE A 29 4.47 -12.87 12.55
CA ILE A 29 5.41 -13.19 13.63
C ILE A 29 6.19 -11.91 13.96
N PRO A 30 5.82 -11.19 15.03
CA PRO A 30 6.54 -10.00 15.45
C PRO A 30 7.83 -10.40 16.16
N LYS A 31 8.93 -9.73 15.85
CA LYS A 31 10.24 -9.93 16.49
C LYS A 31 10.96 -8.59 16.69
N THR A 32 12.20 -8.65 17.17
CA THR A 32 13.06 -7.46 17.29
C THR A 32 13.81 -7.20 15.98
N GLY A 33 14.34 -5.99 15.80
CA GLY A 33 14.97 -5.55 14.56
C GLY A 33 16.31 -6.23 14.26
N TRP A 34 16.92 -6.86 15.27
CA TRP A 34 18.20 -7.55 15.15
C TRP A 34 18.10 -8.92 14.48
N ASP A 35 16.89 -9.48 14.39
CA ASP A 35 16.64 -10.86 13.96
C ASP A 35 16.76 -11.05 12.42
N LEU A 36 17.13 -10.01 11.67
CA LEU A 36 17.42 -10.10 10.22
C LEU A 36 18.60 -11.01 9.89
N THR A 37 19.53 -11.19 10.82
CA THR A 37 20.65 -12.12 10.64
C THR A 37 20.19 -13.56 10.47
N ASP A 38 18.98 -13.88 10.94
CA ASP A 38 18.39 -15.21 10.84
C ASP A 38 17.67 -15.42 9.50
N ALA A 39 17.53 -14.37 8.69
CA ALA A 39 16.88 -14.45 7.39
C ALA A 39 17.84 -15.03 6.34
N ASP A 40 17.42 -16.11 5.69
CA ASP A 40 18.16 -16.73 4.59
C ASP A 40 17.92 -15.97 3.29
N ASP A 41 19.01 -15.52 2.65
CA ASP A 41 19.04 -14.76 1.38
C ASP A 41 17.99 -13.64 1.23
N PRO A 42 17.98 -12.62 2.11
CA PRO A 42 16.97 -11.56 2.07
C PRO A 42 17.19 -10.60 0.91
N VAL A 43 16.21 -10.53 -0.01
CA VAL A 43 16.17 -9.57 -1.11
C VAL A 43 15.41 -8.32 -0.68
N CYS A 44 16.06 -7.16 -0.74
CA CYS A 44 15.41 -5.88 -0.44
C CYS A 44 14.44 -5.50 -1.56
N LEU A 45 13.15 -5.32 -1.21
CA LEU A 45 12.11 -4.87 -2.14
C LEU A 45 11.97 -3.34 -2.17
N GLY A 46 12.55 -2.64 -1.20
CA GLY A 46 12.51 -1.18 -1.10
C GLY A 46 11.93 -0.70 0.23
N VAL A 47 11.31 0.48 0.21
CA VAL A 47 10.67 1.12 1.37
C VAL A 47 9.24 1.50 1.08
N CYS A 48 8.42 1.44 2.12
CA CYS A 48 7.04 1.89 2.13
C CYS A 48 6.74 2.65 3.43
N ASP A 49 5.61 3.34 3.49
CA ASP A 49 5.30 4.25 4.59
C ASP A 49 4.54 3.54 5.74
N GLY A 50 3.80 2.48 5.44
CA GLY A 50 3.03 1.74 6.46
C GLY A 50 2.26 0.53 5.91
N ILE A 51 1.78 -0.33 6.81
CA ILE A 51 0.93 -1.48 6.49
C ILE A 51 -0.53 -1.02 6.62
N ILE A 52 -1.31 -1.17 5.56
CA ILE A 52 -2.77 -0.94 5.63
C ILE A 52 -3.44 -2.14 6.27
N GLY A 53 -3.04 -3.34 5.87
CA GLY A 53 -3.44 -4.61 6.46
C GLY A 53 -3.71 -5.70 5.43
N LYS A 54 -4.09 -6.88 5.92
CA LYS A 54 -4.38 -8.06 5.11
C LYS A 54 -5.76 -7.93 4.45
N VAL A 55 -5.83 -8.23 3.16
CA VAL A 55 -7.06 -8.30 2.36
C VAL A 55 -7.19 -9.70 1.80
N GLU A 56 -8.33 -10.34 2.02
CA GLU A 56 -8.64 -11.68 1.52
C GLU A 56 -10.15 -11.85 1.35
N HIS A 57 -10.56 -12.63 0.36
CA HIS A 57 -11.96 -13.00 0.16
C HIS A 57 -12.03 -14.38 -0.49
N SER A 58 -11.98 -15.44 0.31
CA SER A 58 -12.05 -16.82 -0.19
C SER A 58 -13.43 -17.13 -0.82
N PRO A 59 -13.50 -17.81 -1.98
CA PRO A 59 -12.42 -18.35 -2.81
C PRO A 59 -11.96 -17.41 -3.95
N LEU A 60 -12.42 -16.16 -3.98
CA LEU A 60 -12.30 -15.24 -5.12
C LEU A 60 -11.02 -14.40 -5.12
N PHE A 61 -10.45 -14.15 -3.94
CA PHE A 61 -9.30 -13.27 -3.76
C PHE A 61 -8.33 -13.90 -2.76
N ASP A 62 -7.17 -14.31 -3.27
CA ASP A 62 -6.13 -14.90 -2.44
C ASP A 62 -5.58 -13.85 -1.46
N PRO A 63 -5.06 -14.25 -0.30
CA PRO A 63 -4.57 -13.30 0.69
C PRO A 63 -3.46 -12.41 0.15
N ARG A 64 -3.60 -11.10 0.34
CA ARG A 64 -2.58 -10.10 0.01
C ARG A 64 -2.42 -9.12 1.14
N LEU A 65 -1.20 -8.64 1.33
CA LEU A 65 -0.93 -7.57 2.28
C LEU A 65 -0.88 -6.24 1.52
N LEU A 66 -1.71 -5.30 1.96
CA LEU A 66 -1.81 -3.98 1.36
C LEU A 66 -0.87 -3.00 2.08
N LEU A 67 -0.01 -2.32 1.31
CA LEU A 67 1.02 -1.40 1.80
C LEU A 67 0.78 0.02 1.30
N ILE A 68 1.17 1.01 2.10
CA ILE A 68 1.23 2.42 1.69
C ILE A 68 2.51 2.62 0.89
N LYS A 69 2.40 2.63 -0.44
CA LYS A 69 3.54 2.80 -1.35
C LYS A 69 4.05 4.24 -1.33
N GLU A 70 3.13 5.19 -1.33
CA GLU A 70 3.47 6.60 -1.32
C GLU A 70 2.44 7.41 -0.55
N SER A 71 2.93 8.36 0.23
CA SER A 71 2.14 9.37 0.89
C SER A 71 2.73 10.78 0.69
N LEU A 72 1.87 11.78 0.86
CA LEU A 72 2.20 13.19 0.78
C LEU A 72 1.93 13.85 2.15
N PRO A 73 2.90 14.54 2.77
CA PRO A 73 2.64 15.36 3.94
C PRO A 73 1.74 16.54 3.56
N ILE A 74 0.63 16.72 4.28
CA ILE A 74 -0.35 17.79 4.01
C ILE A 74 -0.28 18.95 5.01
N GLY A 75 0.42 18.77 6.12
CA GLY A 75 0.56 19.80 7.15
C GLY A 75 0.87 19.21 8.51
N LYS A 76 0.99 20.11 9.49
CA LYS A 76 1.20 19.77 10.90
C LYS A 76 -0.07 20.04 11.70
N LEU A 77 -0.39 19.15 12.64
CA LEU A 77 -1.52 19.25 13.55
C LEU A 77 -1.00 19.21 15.00
N HIS A 78 -1.59 20.00 15.89
CA HIS A 78 -1.27 20.00 17.34
C HIS A 78 0.25 20.03 17.61
N GLY A 79 0.92 21.12 17.21
CA GLY A 79 2.37 21.23 17.27
C GLY A 79 3.04 20.68 16.01
N ASP A 80 3.97 19.74 16.19
CA ASP A 80 4.81 19.22 15.09
C ASP A 80 4.33 17.90 14.48
N ASN A 81 3.13 17.43 14.83
CA ASN A 81 2.65 16.14 14.33
C ASN A 81 2.26 16.23 12.86
N ILE A 82 2.99 15.52 12.01
CA ILE A 82 2.79 15.57 10.56
C ILE A 82 1.61 14.66 10.19
N VAL A 83 0.72 15.19 9.37
CA VAL A 83 -0.39 14.45 8.79
C VAL A 83 -0.05 14.10 7.35
N PHE A 84 -0.26 12.83 7.00
CA PHE A 84 0.01 12.29 5.68
C PHE A 84 -1.27 11.91 4.97
N LYS A 85 -1.30 12.17 3.67
CA LYS A 85 -2.33 11.71 2.74
C LYS A 85 -1.78 10.56 1.92
N ILE A 86 -2.50 9.45 1.86
CA ILE A 86 -2.11 8.30 1.02
C ILE A 86 -2.30 8.68 -0.45
N LYS A 87 -1.26 8.49 -1.26
CA LYS A 87 -1.25 8.76 -2.70
C LYS A 87 -1.36 7.48 -3.53
N SER A 88 -0.65 6.43 -3.11
CA SER A 88 -0.70 5.14 -3.79
C SER A 88 -0.48 3.99 -2.82
N VAL A 89 -0.95 2.82 -3.21
CA VAL A 89 -0.85 1.57 -2.46
C VAL A 89 -0.19 0.50 -3.31
N ALA A 90 0.32 -0.54 -2.67
CA ALA A 90 0.87 -1.71 -3.34
C ALA A 90 0.39 -3.00 -2.68
N PHE A 91 0.19 -4.03 -3.49
CA PHE A 91 -0.21 -5.36 -3.03
C PHE A 91 0.99 -6.29 -2.99
N LEU A 92 1.19 -6.92 -1.84
CA LEU A 92 2.16 -7.98 -1.62
C LEU A 92 1.41 -9.31 -1.62
N PRO A 93 1.53 -10.14 -2.67
CA PRO A 93 0.85 -11.43 -2.72
C PRO A 93 1.46 -12.42 -1.73
N LEU A 94 0.61 -13.21 -1.06
CA LEU A 94 1.06 -14.29 -0.18
C LEU A 94 1.91 -15.31 -0.97
N ASN A 95 1.30 -15.85 -2.03
CA ASN A 95 1.93 -16.77 -2.97
C ASN A 95 2.13 -16.06 -4.32
N GLY A 96 3.36 -15.70 -4.64
CA GLY A 96 3.70 -15.08 -5.91
C GLY A 96 5.19 -15.20 -6.19
N ASP A 97 5.52 -15.54 -7.44
CA ASP A 97 6.87 -15.39 -7.98
C ASP A 97 7.28 -13.91 -7.99
N GLU A 98 8.54 -13.64 -8.34
CA GLU A 98 9.16 -12.31 -8.29
C GLU A 98 8.25 -11.18 -8.75
N THR A 99 7.54 -10.58 -7.80
CA THR A 99 6.59 -9.53 -8.10
C THR A 99 7.33 -8.22 -7.98
N ASP A 100 7.42 -7.47 -9.07
CA ASP A 100 7.98 -6.12 -9.02
C ASP A 100 6.93 -5.15 -8.46
N ILE A 101 6.98 -4.98 -7.15
CA ILE A 101 6.06 -4.13 -6.37
C ILE A 101 6.38 -2.64 -6.59
N ASN A 102 7.52 -2.34 -7.22
CA ASN A 102 7.95 -0.99 -7.54
C ASN A 102 7.89 -0.06 -6.31
N LEU A 103 8.33 -0.55 -5.14
CA LEU A 103 8.45 0.28 -3.95
C LEU A 103 9.57 1.31 -4.14
N LYS A 104 9.58 2.35 -3.30
CA LYS A 104 10.66 3.35 -3.34
C LYS A 104 11.99 2.64 -3.04
N PRO A 105 13.08 2.97 -3.73
CA PRO A 105 14.36 2.30 -3.52
C PRO A 105 14.87 2.52 -2.10
N CYS A 106 15.46 1.48 -1.51
CA CYS A 106 16.10 1.58 -0.21
C CYS A 106 17.43 2.34 -0.34
N SER A 107 17.65 3.34 0.53
CA SER A 107 18.90 4.11 0.54
C SER A 107 20.11 3.29 0.99
N LYS A 108 19.89 2.29 1.86
CA LYS A 108 20.93 1.39 2.39
C LYS A 108 21.30 0.28 1.42
N HIS A 109 20.32 -0.20 0.66
CA HIS A 109 20.47 -1.31 -0.28
C HIS A 109 20.13 -0.77 -1.66
N LYS A 110 21.09 -0.09 -2.29
CA LYS A 110 20.96 0.27 -3.71
C LYS A 110 20.80 -1.02 -4.49
N SER A 111 19.60 -1.25 -5.03
CA SER A 111 19.35 -2.31 -5.99
C SER A 111 20.43 -2.23 -7.06
N ILE A 112 21.16 -3.32 -7.26
CA ILE A 112 22.07 -3.45 -8.39
C ILE A 112 21.14 -3.50 -9.62
N GLU A 113 20.84 -2.34 -10.18
CA GLU A 113 20.36 -2.26 -11.55
C GLU A 113 21.49 -2.83 -12.40
N THR A 114 21.31 -4.06 -12.89
CA THR A 114 22.08 -4.57 -14.02
C THR A 114 21.84 -3.63 -15.19
N LYS A 115 22.73 -2.65 -15.37
CA LYS A 115 22.77 -1.82 -16.57
C LYS A 115 22.83 -2.75 -17.80
N PRO A 116 22.02 -2.53 -18.85
CA PRO A 116 22.31 -3.15 -20.13
C PRO A 116 23.70 -2.66 -20.56
N SER A 117 24.58 -3.61 -20.85
CA SER A 117 25.96 -3.38 -21.27
C SER A 117 26.03 -2.34 -22.39
N GLN A 118 26.85 -1.31 -22.17
CA GLN A 118 27.36 -0.45 -23.24
C GLN A 118 28.09 -1.32 -24.25
N GLN A 119 27.52 -1.49 -25.46
CA GLN A 119 28.32 -1.83 -26.62
C GLN A 119 28.96 -0.54 -27.14
N SER A 120 30.24 -0.41 -26.83
CA SER A 120 31.19 0.47 -27.51
C SER A 120 31.13 0.21 -29.02
N GLY A 121 31.03 1.30 -29.79
CA GLY A 121 30.93 1.25 -31.24
C GLY A 121 32.11 0.56 -31.91
N SER A 122 31.78 -0.25 -32.91
CA SER A 122 32.63 -0.52 -34.06
C SER A 122 31.83 -0.20 -35.30
N LEU A 123 32.35 0.75 -36.08
CA LEU A 123 31.92 1.07 -37.44
C LEU A 123 32.35 -0.07 -38.40
N PHE A 124 31.74 -0.10 -39.59
CA PHE A 124 31.77 -1.12 -40.67
C PHE A 124 30.79 -2.31 -40.45
N ASP A 125 29.84 -2.65 -41.32
CA ASP A 125 29.63 -2.27 -42.72
C ASP A 125 28.14 -2.41 -43.11
N LEU A 126 27.74 -1.57 -44.06
CA LEU A 126 26.41 -1.42 -44.64
C LEU A 126 26.17 -2.49 -45.72
N GLN A 127 25.07 -3.25 -45.64
CA GLN A 127 24.20 -3.58 -46.79
C GLN A 127 23.11 -4.58 -46.38
N ARG A 128 21.83 -4.15 -46.42
CA ARG A 128 20.95 -4.40 -47.58
C ARG A 128 19.51 -4.01 -47.23
N ASN A 129 19.00 -3.08 -48.03
CA ASN A 129 17.61 -2.65 -48.05
C ASN A 129 16.63 -3.80 -48.31
N ALA A 130 15.43 -3.69 -47.74
CA ALA A 130 14.18 -3.47 -48.49
C ALA A 130 13.00 -4.36 -48.04
N ALA A 131 11.90 -3.66 -47.76
CA ALA A 131 10.52 -4.00 -48.12
C ALA A 131 9.87 -5.23 -47.48
N PHE A 132 9.25 -5.01 -46.31
CA PHE A 132 8.11 -5.80 -45.87
C PHE A 132 6.83 -5.30 -46.55
N SER A 133 6.30 -6.08 -47.49
CA SER A 133 4.91 -5.96 -47.91
C SER A 133 4.33 -7.29 -48.40
N LYS A 134 3.20 -7.67 -47.80
CA LYS A 134 2.15 -8.61 -48.28
C LYS A 134 2.58 -10.10 -48.25
N THR A 135 1.76 -11.09 -47.86
CA THR A 135 0.35 -11.30 -48.22
C THR A 135 -0.26 -12.37 -47.29
N TRP A 136 -1.43 -12.10 -46.72
CA TRP A 136 -2.27 -13.07 -46.02
C TRP A 136 -3.32 -13.62 -46.98
N GLY A 137 -3.42 -14.94 -47.12
CA GLY A 137 -4.66 -15.61 -47.56
C GLY A 137 -4.53 -16.76 -48.57
N THR A 138 -5.00 -17.94 -48.12
CA THR A 138 -5.65 -19.04 -48.89
C THR A 138 -4.71 -19.96 -49.70
N LEU A 139 -4.72 -21.30 -49.58
CA LEU A 139 -5.84 -22.26 -49.64
C LEU A 139 -5.39 -23.69 -49.22
N LYS A 140 -6.24 -24.38 -48.44
CA LYS A 140 -6.69 -25.83 -48.39
C LYS A 140 -5.73 -26.94 -48.90
N SER A 141 -5.80 -28.22 -48.53
CA SER A 141 -6.52 -29.08 -47.57
C SER A 141 -6.07 -30.53 -47.89
N ALA A 142 -6.31 -31.46 -46.95
CA ALA A 142 -6.55 -32.90 -47.14
C ALA A 142 -5.37 -33.87 -46.94
N GLY A 143 -5.54 -34.79 -45.97
CA GLY A 143 -4.82 -36.06 -45.88
C GLY A 143 -4.69 -36.65 -44.48
N ASN A 144 -5.68 -37.47 -44.08
CA ASN A 144 -5.62 -38.54 -43.07
C ASN A 144 -5.68 -38.21 -41.56
N THR A 145 -6.92 -38.08 -41.10
CA THR A 145 -7.65 -39.03 -40.21
C THR A 145 -6.82 -39.97 -39.32
N ILE A 146 -7.31 -40.10 -38.08
CA ILE A 146 -7.00 -41.09 -37.02
C ILE A 146 -5.91 -40.63 -36.04
N LYS A 147 -6.33 -39.81 -35.05
CA LYS A 147 -5.89 -39.83 -33.62
C LYS A 147 -6.57 -38.77 -32.72
N ASN A 148 -7.77 -38.28 -33.05
CA ASN A 148 -8.43 -37.22 -32.26
C ASN A 148 -9.42 -37.68 -31.19
N THR A 149 -9.65 -38.98 -31.02
CA THR A 149 -10.60 -39.46 -29.99
C THR A 149 -10.00 -39.34 -28.58
N THR A 150 -8.68 -39.44 -28.42
CA THR A 150 -8.03 -39.32 -27.09
C THR A 150 -7.84 -37.87 -26.64
N GLN A 151 -7.56 -36.94 -27.56
CA GLN A 151 -7.42 -35.51 -27.23
C GLN A 151 -8.76 -34.81 -27.02
N GLN A 152 -9.83 -35.20 -27.73
CA GLN A 152 -11.17 -34.67 -27.48
C GLN A 152 -11.78 -35.24 -26.19
N ALA A 153 -11.50 -36.49 -25.82
CA ALA A 153 -11.89 -37.02 -24.52
C ALA A 153 -11.17 -36.32 -23.35
N ALA A 154 -9.89 -35.99 -23.50
CA ALA A 154 -9.13 -35.23 -22.50
C ALA A 154 -9.62 -33.77 -22.35
N ALA A 155 -10.02 -33.13 -23.46
CA ALA A 155 -10.61 -31.79 -23.46
C ALA A 155 -12.04 -31.76 -22.87
N MET A 156 -12.82 -32.83 -23.04
CA MET A 156 -14.15 -32.99 -22.46
C MET A 156 -14.12 -33.26 -20.94
N ALA A 157 -13.03 -33.87 -20.42
CA ALA A 157 -12.84 -34.07 -18.98
C ALA A 157 -12.29 -32.83 -18.24
N SER A 158 -11.69 -31.86 -18.94
CA SER A 158 -11.13 -30.62 -18.37
C SER A 158 -12.00 -29.37 -18.57
N GLY A 159 -13.23 -29.53 -19.05
CA GLY A 159 -14.07 -28.45 -19.62
C GLY A 159 -14.53 -27.32 -18.69
N ASN A 160 -14.46 -27.47 -17.35
CA ASN A 160 -14.96 -26.44 -16.42
C ASN A 160 -13.87 -25.73 -15.58
N LYS A 161 -12.68 -26.32 -15.42
CA LYS A 161 -11.62 -25.71 -14.59
C LYS A 161 -10.94 -24.51 -15.26
N LYS A 162 -10.78 -24.54 -16.59
CA LYS A 162 -10.07 -23.47 -17.31
C LYS A 162 -10.88 -22.16 -17.37
N ASN A 163 -12.20 -22.25 -17.51
CA ASN A 163 -13.08 -21.07 -17.48
C ASN A 163 -13.17 -20.47 -16.07
N THR A 164 -13.31 -21.31 -15.04
CA THR A 164 -13.39 -20.86 -13.64
C THR A 164 -12.09 -20.20 -13.14
N ILE A 165 -10.91 -20.70 -13.53
CA ILE A 165 -9.62 -20.05 -13.24
C ILE A 165 -9.52 -18.69 -13.93
N LYS A 166 -9.87 -18.62 -15.22
CA LYS A 166 -9.84 -17.35 -15.98
C LYS A 166 -10.80 -16.31 -15.39
N ASP A 167 -11.96 -16.73 -14.91
CA ASP A 167 -12.90 -15.85 -14.22
C ASP A 167 -12.36 -15.39 -12.87
N LYS A 168 -11.72 -16.27 -12.09
CA LYS A 168 -11.03 -15.91 -10.84
C LYS A 168 -9.98 -14.82 -11.08
N ASP A 169 -9.08 -15.02 -12.04
CA ASP A 169 -8.03 -14.05 -12.37
C ASP A 169 -8.61 -12.69 -12.79
N ARG A 170 -9.73 -12.72 -13.53
CA ARG A 170 -10.44 -11.50 -13.93
C ARG A 170 -11.03 -10.77 -12.72
N PHE A 171 -11.70 -11.47 -11.81
CA PHE A 171 -12.26 -10.88 -10.59
C PHE A 171 -11.16 -10.33 -9.68
N GLU A 172 -10.05 -11.07 -9.54
CA GLU A 172 -8.91 -10.63 -8.75
C GLU A 172 -8.35 -9.30 -9.26
N ARG A 173 -8.12 -9.19 -10.58
CA ARG A 173 -7.67 -7.94 -11.21
C ARG A 173 -8.65 -6.80 -10.98
N GLN A 174 -9.95 -7.07 -11.13
CA GLN A 174 -10.99 -6.06 -10.88
C GLN A 174 -10.96 -5.57 -9.43
N ILE A 175 -10.81 -6.47 -8.46
CA ILE A 175 -10.70 -6.09 -7.05
C ILE A 175 -9.47 -5.21 -6.82
N ILE A 176 -8.30 -5.61 -7.35
CA ILE A 176 -7.06 -4.83 -7.25
C ILE A 176 -7.23 -3.44 -7.86
N ASP A 177 -7.81 -3.35 -9.06
CA ASP A 177 -8.06 -2.08 -9.76
C ASP A 177 -9.00 -1.17 -8.96
N GLU A 178 -10.08 -1.71 -8.37
CA GLU A 178 -11.00 -0.93 -7.54
C GLU A 178 -10.33 -0.43 -6.26
N PHE A 179 -9.48 -1.24 -5.62
CA PHE A 179 -8.68 -0.77 -4.49
C PHE A 179 -7.74 0.37 -4.91
N HIS A 180 -7.04 0.24 -6.03
CA HIS A 180 -6.19 1.32 -6.52
C HIS A 180 -6.99 2.61 -6.72
N LYS A 181 -8.13 2.56 -7.42
CA LYS A 181 -9.02 3.72 -7.62
C LYS A 181 -9.50 4.33 -6.32
N ILE A 182 -9.87 3.51 -5.33
CA ILE A 182 -10.30 3.99 -4.01
C ILE A 182 -9.22 4.88 -3.38
N PHE A 183 -7.94 4.49 -3.46
CA PHE A 183 -6.86 5.30 -2.88
C PHE A 183 -6.42 6.47 -3.78
N THR A 184 -6.38 6.30 -5.10
CA THR A 184 -5.88 7.33 -6.03
C THR A 184 -6.90 8.41 -6.35
N ASP A 185 -8.15 8.02 -6.59
CA ASP A 185 -9.15 8.92 -7.17
C ASP A 185 -9.85 9.71 -6.07
N THR A 186 -10.24 9.01 -4.98
CA THR A 186 -11.01 9.65 -3.90
C THR A 186 -10.16 10.58 -3.05
N ASN A 187 -8.84 10.39 -3.02
CA ASN A 187 -7.93 11.26 -2.26
C ASN A 187 -8.37 11.47 -0.80
N SER A 188 -8.98 10.44 -0.19
CA SER A 188 -9.75 10.54 1.05
C SER A 188 -9.11 9.84 2.25
N PHE A 189 -7.91 9.26 2.12
CA PHE A 189 -7.27 8.50 3.18
C PHE A 189 -6.07 9.22 3.79
N TYR A 190 -6.08 9.30 5.12
CA TYR A 190 -5.09 10.05 5.89
C TYR A 190 -4.65 9.25 7.11
N TYR A 191 -3.42 9.47 7.54
CA TYR A 191 -2.85 8.89 8.75
C TYR A 191 -1.79 9.83 9.34
N SER A 192 -1.36 9.56 10.56
CA SER A 192 -0.18 10.16 11.17
C SER A 192 0.54 9.10 12.01
N HIS A 193 1.86 9.17 12.05
CA HIS A 193 2.67 8.30 12.91
C HIS A 193 2.76 8.80 14.34
N THR A 194 2.48 10.09 14.58
CA THR A 194 2.78 10.75 15.86
C THR A 194 1.55 11.31 16.56
N THR A 195 0.40 11.34 15.89
CA THR A 195 -0.87 11.77 16.51
C THR A 195 -2.05 10.93 16.04
N ASP A 196 -3.08 10.86 16.87
CA ASP A 196 -4.30 10.15 16.56
C ASP A 196 -5.31 11.07 15.84
N LEU A 197 -5.61 10.74 14.58
CA LEU A 197 -6.58 11.46 13.77
C LEU A 197 -8.02 11.01 14.01
N THR A 198 -8.25 9.89 14.70
CA THR A 198 -9.58 9.31 14.91
C THR A 198 -10.38 10.08 15.96
N ASN A 199 -9.73 10.64 16.98
CA ASN A 199 -10.35 11.43 18.05
C ASN A 199 -10.40 12.94 17.75
N SER A 200 -11.36 13.66 18.33
CA SER A 200 -11.34 15.14 18.29
C SER A 200 -10.24 15.69 19.18
N LEU A 201 -9.78 16.91 18.92
CA LEU A 201 -8.79 17.59 19.77
C LEU A 201 -9.23 17.64 21.24
N GLN A 202 -10.50 17.96 21.49
CA GLN A 202 -11.05 17.96 22.85
C GLN A 202 -10.92 16.59 23.53
N ARG A 203 -11.19 15.48 22.81
CA ARG A 203 -11.06 14.13 23.36
C ARG A 203 -9.61 13.75 23.57
N LEU A 204 -8.71 14.11 22.66
CA LEU A 204 -7.27 13.90 22.83
C LEU A 204 -6.75 14.62 24.08
N CYS A 205 -7.05 15.91 24.26
CA CYS A 205 -6.65 16.64 25.45
C CYS A 205 -7.20 16.03 26.75
N ASN A 206 -8.39 15.44 26.72
CA ASN A 206 -8.94 14.73 27.88
C ASN A 206 -8.20 13.42 28.16
N LEU A 207 -7.83 12.66 27.13
CA LEU A 207 -7.04 11.44 27.27
C LEU A 207 -5.62 11.74 27.77
N GLU A 208 -4.99 12.80 27.27
CA GLU A 208 -3.68 13.28 27.74
C GLU A 208 -3.72 13.65 29.22
N LYS A 209 -4.75 14.40 29.66
CA LYS A 209 -4.94 14.75 31.08
C LYS A 209 -5.15 13.54 31.99
N GLN A 210 -5.63 12.43 31.44
CA GLN A 210 -5.87 11.18 32.16
C GLN A 210 -4.68 10.21 32.08
N ASP A 211 -3.58 10.61 31.43
CA ASP A 211 -2.42 9.75 31.15
C ASP A 211 -2.81 8.44 30.43
N ALA A 212 -3.85 8.52 29.59
CA ALA A 212 -4.45 7.37 28.90
C ALA A 212 -3.88 7.14 27.49
N ILE A 213 -2.90 7.95 27.06
CA ILE A 213 -2.24 7.83 25.75
C ILE A 213 -0.84 7.26 25.96
N ASP A 214 -0.63 6.03 25.47
CA ASP A 214 0.70 5.45 25.37
C ASP A 214 1.34 5.86 24.03
N PRO A 215 2.44 6.64 24.02
CA PRO A 215 3.12 7.03 22.78
C PRO A 215 3.62 5.84 21.96
N LYS A 216 3.87 4.68 22.59
CA LYS A 216 4.32 3.45 21.90
C LYS A 216 3.16 2.67 21.27
N ALA A 217 1.93 2.93 21.70
CA ALA A 217 0.74 2.19 21.29
C ALA A 217 -0.48 3.11 21.08
N LEU A 218 -0.29 4.21 20.34
CA LEU A 218 -1.33 5.22 20.08
C LEU A 218 -2.66 4.61 19.58
N TRP A 219 -2.59 3.51 18.85
CA TRP A 219 -3.75 2.80 18.32
C TRP A 219 -4.72 2.28 19.40
N LYS A 220 -4.26 2.08 20.65
CA LYS A 220 -5.10 1.55 21.74
C LYS A 220 -6.13 2.56 22.26
N SER A 221 -5.87 3.86 22.10
CA SER A 221 -6.74 4.94 22.57
C SER A 221 -7.64 5.55 21.47
N VAL A 222 -7.62 4.99 20.26
CA VAL A 222 -8.33 5.54 19.09
C VAL A 222 -9.84 5.39 19.19
N ASP A 223 -10.57 6.24 18.46
CA ASP A 223 -12.00 6.08 18.24
C ASP A 223 -12.28 5.01 17.17
N ASP A 224 -12.80 3.87 17.60
CA ASP A 224 -13.11 2.73 16.73
C ASP A 224 -14.02 3.09 15.55
N ARG A 225 -14.89 4.11 15.71
CA ARG A 225 -15.80 4.53 14.65
C ARG A 225 -15.06 5.03 13.42
N PHE A 226 -13.82 5.54 13.58
CA PHE A 226 -13.05 6.18 12.52
C PHE A 226 -11.76 5.42 12.16
N PHE A 227 -11.44 4.32 12.86
CA PHE A 227 -10.32 3.45 12.52
C PHE A 227 -10.65 2.55 11.31
N TRP A 228 -10.51 3.12 10.11
CA TRP A 228 -11.01 2.54 8.86
C TRP A 228 -10.43 1.15 8.56
N ASN A 229 -9.11 0.99 8.67
CA ASN A 229 -8.40 -0.25 8.35
C ASN A 229 -8.32 -1.28 9.49
N LYS A 230 -9.04 -1.07 10.61
CA LYS A 230 -8.95 -1.98 11.76
C LYS A 230 -9.21 -3.44 11.42
N HIS A 231 -10.19 -3.73 10.55
CA HIS A 231 -10.49 -5.10 10.14
C HIS A 231 -9.34 -5.75 9.37
N MET A 232 -8.64 -4.99 8.54
CA MET A 232 -7.49 -5.48 7.76
C MET A 232 -6.27 -5.75 8.67
N LEU A 233 -6.18 -5.06 9.80
CA LEU A 233 -5.13 -5.26 10.81
C LEU A 233 -5.49 -6.31 11.87
N LYS A 234 -6.66 -6.96 11.77
CA LYS A 234 -7.18 -7.87 12.78
C LYS A 234 -6.18 -8.96 13.19
N SER A 235 -5.53 -9.60 12.21
CA SER A 235 -4.54 -10.66 12.46
C SER A 235 -3.25 -10.18 13.12
N ILE A 236 -2.96 -8.88 13.13
CA ILE A 236 -1.84 -8.29 13.88
C ILE A 236 -2.31 -7.91 15.29
N ILE A 237 -3.51 -7.32 15.40
CA ILE A 237 -4.10 -6.89 16.67
C ILE A 237 -4.34 -8.08 17.61
N GLU A 238 -4.87 -9.18 17.08
CA GLU A 238 -5.22 -10.38 17.85
C GLU A 238 -4.01 -11.19 18.35
N LEU A 239 -2.79 -10.84 17.93
CA LEU A 239 -1.58 -11.45 18.50
C LEU A 239 -1.32 -11.00 19.94
N GLU A 240 -1.90 -9.86 20.36
CA GLU A 240 -1.76 -9.29 21.70
C GLU A 240 -0.30 -9.15 22.17
N ASN A 241 0.63 -9.01 21.23
CA ASN A 241 2.05 -8.85 21.49
C ASN A 241 2.46 -7.37 21.36
N PRO A 242 3.09 -6.75 22.37
CA PRO A 242 3.54 -5.36 22.29
C PRO A 242 4.48 -5.05 21.11
N LEU A 243 5.22 -6.05 20.60
CA LEU A 243 6.05 -5.90 19.40
C LEU A 243 5.22 -5.63 18.13
N CYS A 244 3.90 -5.87 18.17
CA CYS A 244 2.97 -5.53 17.10
C CYS A 244 2.58 -4.04 17.09
N ASP A 245 2.69 -3.32 18.21
CA ASP A 245 2.16 -1.96 18.36
C ASP A 245 2.67 -0.98 17.29
N PRO A 246 3.96 -0.98 16.89
CA PRO A 246 4.48 -0.08 15.85
C PRO A 246 3.95 -0.34 14.42
N TRP A 247 3.30 -1.49 14.20
CA TRP A 247 2.78 -1.91 12.89
C TRP A 247 1.29 -1.58 12.72
N ILE A 248 0.62 -1.24 13.82
CA ILE A 248 -0.81 -0.94 13.81
C ILE A 248 -0.98 0.56 13.58
N LEU A 249 -1.19 0.92 12.32
CA LEU A 249 -1.34 2.32 11.88
C LEU A 249 -2.81 2.66 11.62
N PRO A 250 -3.45 3.51 12.44
CA PRO A 250 -4.81 3.97 12.19
C PRO A 250 -4.91 4.86 10.96
N ILE A 251 -5.71 4.43 9.98
CA ILE A 251 -6.07 5.22 8.81
C ILE A 251 -7.50 5.72 8.98
N ILE A 252 -7.71 7.00 8.67
CA ILE A 252 -9.06 7.58 8.59
C ILE A 252 -9.46 7.79 7.13
N GLN A 253 -10.75 7.66 6.85
CA GLN A 253 -11.36 8.08 5.59
C GLN A 253 -12.11 9.40 5.80
N GLY A 254 -11.92 10.38 4.94
CA GLY A 254 -12.62 11.66 4.99
C GLY A 254 -11.86 12.75 4.26
N TYR A 255 -11.73 13.91 4.90
CA TYR A 255 -11.10 15.08 4.32
C TYR A 255 -10.27 15.81 5.37
N ILE A 256 -9.04 16.18 5.02
CA ILE A 256 -8.21 17.05 5.85
C ILE A 256 -7.59 18.11 4.95
N GLN A 257 -7.69 19.36 5.39
CA GLN A 257 -6.98 20.47 4.80
C GLN A 257 -6.39 21.33 5.91
N ILE A 258 -5.10 21.63 5.79
CA ILE A 258 -4.34 22.46 6.72
C ILE A 258 -3.69 23.56 5.88
N GLU A 259 -4.02 24.81 6.17
CA GLU A 259 -3.55 25.97 5.39
C GLU A 259 -3.07 27.08 6.31
N ASN A 260 -2.02 27.78 5.88
CA ASN A 260 -1.57 28.99 6.55
C ASN A 260 -2.30 30.19 5.93
N CYS A 261 -3.18 30.80 6.70
CA CYS A 261 -3.96 31.97 6.32
C CYS A 261 -3.28 33.24 6.82
N LYS A 262 -2.93 34.14 5.91
CA LYS A 262 -2.44 35.49 6.24
C LYS A 262 -3.65 36.41 6.43
N VAL A 263 -3.87 36.86 7.66
CA VAL A 263 -5.01 37.71 8.04
C VAL A 263 -4.51 39.12 8.35
N GLU A 264 -5.16 40.13 7.76
CA GLU A 264 -4.90 41.53 8.06
C GLU A 264 -5.54 41.89 9.40
N MET A 265 -4.72 42.33 10.36
CA MET A 265 -5.19 42.74 11.67
C MET A 265 -5.53 44.22 11.61
N GLY A 266 -6.81 44.55 11.70
CA GLY A 266 -7.28 45.93 11.84
C GLY A 266 -6.87 46.46 13.21
N ARG A 267 -6.17 47.59 13.25
CA ARG A 267 -5.97 48.33 14.49
C ARG A 267 -7.09 49.35 14.61
N ASP A 268 -7.98 49.14 15.57
CA ASP A 268 -8.74 50.24 16.14
C ASP A 268 -7.76 51.12 16.92
N LEU A 269 -7.79 52.42 16.61
CA LEU A 269 -7.15 53.54 17.33
C LEU A 269 -5.71 53.91 16.91
N VAL A 270 -5.68 55.00 16.12
CA VAL A 270 -4.65 56.05 16.00
C VAL A 270 -3.39 55.74 15.17
N ASP A 271 -3.40 56.27 13.94
CA ASP A 271 -2.26 56.76 13.15
C ASP A 271 -1.01 55.89 13.02
N ILE A 272 -1.16 54.67 12.48
CA ILE A 272 -0.03 53.99 11.84
C ILE A 272 -0.49 53.38 10.51
N ASP A 273 -0.02 53.95 9.40
CA ASP A 273 -0.26 53.53 8.00
C ASP A 273 0.41 52.17 7.63
N GLN A 274 0.65 51.31 8.64
CA GLN A 274 1.25 50.00 8.46
C GLN A 274 0.22 48.90 8.72
N LYS A 275 -0.19 48.25 7.63
CA LYS A 275 -0.95 46.99 7.68
C LYS A 275 -0.14 45.93 8.42
N SER A 276 -0.60 45.55 9.61
CA SER A 276 -0.08 44.38 10.32
C SER A 276 -0.79 43.12 9.85
N TYR A 277 -0.03 42.05 9.62
CA TYR A 277 -0.55 40.75 9.25
C TYR A 277 -0.14 39.70 10.28
N GLU A 278 -1.07 38.81 10.60
CA GLU A 278 -0.80 37.61 11.40
C GLU A 278 -1.05 36.36 10.53
N ILE A 279 -0.30 35.29 10.80
CA ILE A 279 -0.44 34.02 10.09
C ILE A 279 -1.12 33.03 11.05
N PHE A 280 -2.30 32.57 10.66
CA PHE A 280 -3.05 31.55 11.37
C PHE A 280 -3.02 30.25 10.59
N THR A 281 -2.72 29.14 11.24
CA THR A 281 -2.88 27.81 10.64
C THR A 281 -4.32 27.37 10.85
N LEU A 282 -5.10 27.33 9.77
CA LEU A 282 -6.47 26.83 9.77
C LEU A 282 -6.47 25.35 9.36
N CYS A 283 -7.12 24.50 10.16
CA CYS A 283 -7.28 23.08 9.87
C CYS A 283 -8.76 22.71 9.85
N ILE A 284 -9.19 22.03 8.79
CA ILE A 284 -10.50 21.38 8.72
C ILE A 284 -10.27 19.87 8.58
N LEU A 285 -10.85 19.11 9.51
CA LEU A 285 -10.80 17.65 9.53
C LEU A 285 -12.21 17.09 9.59
N SER A 286 -12.54 16.26 8.60
CA SER A 286 -13.78 15.48 8.52
C SER A 286 -13.44 14.00 8.44
N ARG A 287 -14.24 13.17 9.15
CA ARG A 287 -14.06 11.72 9.21
C ARG A 287 -15.37 11.02 8.88
N ARG A 288 -15.29 9.97 8.09
CA ARG A 288 -16.38 9.06 7.81
C ARG A 288 -16.30 7.88 8.76
N SER A 289 -17.43 7.55 9.40
CA SER A 289 -17.48 6.37 10.26
C SER A 289 -17.47 5.08 9.45
N ARG A 290 -16.72 4.07 9.91
CA ARG A 290 -16.67 2.72 9.32
C ARG A 290 -17.96 1.91 9.49
N PHE A 291 -18.82 2.26 10.45
CA PHE A 291 -20.08 1.56 10.71
C PHE A 291 -21.25 2.05 9.85
N ARG A 292 -21.13 3.24 9.24
CA ARG A 292 -22.19 3.81 8.42
C ARG A 292 -21.90 3.53 6.95
N ALA A 293 -22.33 2.35 6.50
CA ALA A 293 -22.65 2.16 5.09
C ALA A 293 -23.85 3.07 4.77
N GLY A 294 -23.82 3.79 3.65
CA GLY A 294 -24.99 4.57 3.22
C GLY A 294 -26.21 3.65 3.07
N THR A 295 -27.37 4.16 3.49
CA THR A 295 -28.70 3.52 3.52
C THR A 295 -28.83 2.18 2.80
N ARG A 296 -28.49 1.09 3.48
CA ARG A 296 -29.09 -0.25 3.33
C ARG A 296 -29.10 -0.93 4.69
#